data_AF-A0A0Q4S2C5-F1
#
_entry.id   AF-A0A0Q4S2C5-F1
#
_cell.length_a   1.000
_cell.length_b   1.000
_cell.length_c   1.000
_cell.angle_alpha   90.00
_cell.angle_beta   90.00
_cell.angle_gamma   90.00
#
_symmetry.space_group_name_H-M   'P 1'
#
loop_
_entity.id
_entity.type
_entity.pdbx_description
1 polymer ?
#
loop_
_entity_poly.entity_id
_entity_poly.type
_entity_poly.pdbx_seq_one_letter_code
_entity_poly.pdbx_strand_id
1 'polypeptide(L)'
;MNWICKITSAFILVLFLSACENKPKPVVEKDTPNANISLETKTNEESIEGLYETQPEPDNSDECKISVEIIKTKSGYTYLLKTKLRQLKGIASFSTSQSGEKSIVLEGIEWDEYEGDISREEDNDSITEPETDSKQLEIPVGIGANYATDTLTIQNYGNAMNSYTKISECGRKYIQLIKK
;
A
#
# COMPACT_ATOMS: atom_id res chain seq x y z
N MET A 1 -19.11 -60.14 35.43
CA MET A 1 -18.02 -60.07 36.43
C MET A 1 -17.81 -58.58 36.76
N ASN A 2 -18.25 -58.18 37.96
CA ASN A 2 -17.90 -57.02 38.81
C ASN A 2 -17.77 -55.63 38.15
N TRP A 3 -18.67 -54.66 38.36
CA TRP A 3 -18.95 -53.87 39.59
C TRP A 3 -17.68 -53.23 40.19
N ILE A 4 -17.56 -51.89 40.15
CA ILE A 4 -17.40 -50.92 41.28
C ILE A 4 -17.22 -49.48 40.75
N CYS A 5 -18.20 -48.65 41.15
CA CYS A 5 -18.23 -47.24 41.57
C CYS A 5 -17.23 -46.18 41.07
N LYS A 6 -17.84 -45.10 40.55
CA LYS A 6 -17.76 -43.68 40.95
C LYS A 6 -16.41 -43.14 41.46
N ILE A 7 -15.95 -42.04 40.87
CA ILE A 7 -15.68 -40.75 41.54
C ILE A 7 -15.65 -39.64 40.48
N THR A 8 -16.55 -38.68 40.66
CA THR A 8 -16.55 -37.34 40.08
C THR A 8 -15.41 -36.52 40.65
N SER A 9 -14.67 -35.77 39.83
CA SER A 9 -14.08 -34.51 40.30
C SER A 9 -13.83 -33.57 39.12
N ALA A 10 -14.61 -32.49 39.10
CA ALA A 10 -14.41 -31.36 38.20
C ALA A 10 -13.14 -30.61 38.62
N PHE A 11 -12.13 -30.60 37.76
CA PHE A 11 -10.98 -29.71 37.92
C PHE A 11 -11.32 -28.34 37.34
N ILE A 12 -11.87 -27.49 38.21
CA ILE A 12 -11.95 -26.04 37.98
C ILE A 12 -10.55 -25.49 38.20
N LEU A 13 -9.86 -25.15 37.11
CA LEU A 13 -8.58 -24.45 37.16
C LEU A 13 -8.87 -22.95 37.39
N VAL A 14 -8.87 -22.54 38.67
CA VAL A 14 -8.88 -21.13 39.07
C VAL A 14 -7.49 -20.54 38.77
N LEU A 15 -7.37 -19.81 37.67
CA LEU A 15 -6.22 -18.95 37.43
C LEU A 15 -6.40 -17.68 38.27
N PHE A 16 -5.64 -17.59 39.36
CA PHE A 16 -5.48 -16.37 40.14
C PHE A 16 -4.78 -15.31 39.28
N LEU A 17 -5.53 -14.30 38.85
CA LEU A 17 -4.97 -13.04 38.41
C LEU A 17 -4.36 -12.35 39.63
N SER A 18 -3.03 -12.40 39.78
CA SER A 18 -2.29 -11.48 40.65
C SER A 18 -2.34 -10.09 40.03
N ALA A 19 -3.33 -9.29 40.45
CA ALA A 19 -3.31 -7.86 40.25
C ALA A 19 -2.32 -7.23 41.24
N CYS A 20 -1.23 -6.68 40.74
CA CYS A 20 -0.40 -5.75 41.52
C CYS A 20 -1.13 -4.41 41.64
N GLU A 21 -1.81 -4.17 42.77
CA GLU A 21 -2.15 -2.81 43.22
C GLU A 21 -0.86 -2.11 43.69
N ASN A 22 -0.18 -1.40 42.79
CA ASN A 22 0.80 -0.41 43.20
C ASN A 22 0.08 0.90 43.50
N LYS A 23 -0.38 1.06 44.75
CA LYS A 23 -0.85 2.36 45.27
C LYS A 23 0.34 3.30 45.43
N PRO A 24 0.38 4.49 44.80
CA PRO A 24 1.43 5.46 45.08
C PRO A 24 1.19 6.09 46.47
N LYS A 25 2.26 6.15 47.26
CA LYS A 25 2.31 6.89 48.55
C LYS A 25 2.25 8.41 48.28
N PRO A 26 1.65 9.21 49.18
CA PRO A 26 1.59 10.65 49.00
C PRO A 26 2.96 11.25 49.31
N VAL A 27 3.53 11.99 48.36
CA VAL A 27 4.75 12.78 48.56
C VAL A 27 4.40 14.25 48.34
N VAL A 28 4.41 14.94 49.49
CA VAL A 28 4.81 16.33 49.75
C VAL A 28 4.93 17.25 48.53
N GLU A 29 4.04 18.24 48.55
CA GLU A 29 4.01 19.47 47.77
C GLU A 29 5.39 20.18 47.76
N LYS A 30 5.88 20.46 46.55
CA LYS A 30 6.99 21.40 46.34
C LYS A 30 6.65 22.26 45.13
N ASP A 31 6.41 23.52 45.41
CA ASP A 31 6.05 24.58 44.46
C ASP A 31 7.10 24.82 43.36
N THR A 32 6.61 25.48 42.30
CA THR A 32 7.27 26.23 41.19
C THR A 32 7.72 25.47 39.93
N PRO A 33 7.75 26.10 38.73
CA PRO A 33 6.89 27.13 38.13
C PRO A 33 6.15 26.62 36.87
N ASN A 34 5.09 27.34 36.50
CA ASN A 34 4.29 27.16 35.30
C ASN A 34 5.11 27.39 34.01
N ALA A 35 5.72 26.34 33.47
CA ALA A 35 6.27 26.35 32.11
C ALA A 35 5.18 25.82 31.17
N ASN A 36 4.44 26.74 30.55
CA ASN A 36 3.69 26.44 29.35
C ASN A 36 4.71 26.04 28.27
N ILE A 37 5.02 24.75 28.18
CA ILE A 37 5.66 24.16 27.02
C ILE A 37 4.59 24.20 25.93
N SER A 38 4.57 25.31 25.20
CA SER A 38 3.96 25.38 23.89
C SER A 38 4.76 24.43 23.00
N LEU A 39 4.28 23.19 22.87
CA LEU A 39 4.58 22.38 21.71
C LEU A 39 3.99 23.16 20.51
N GLU A 40 4.81 24.02 19.92
CA GLU A 40 4.62 24.40 18.53
C GLU A 40 4.84 23.12 17.72
N THR A 41 3.76 22.37 17.56
CA THR A 41 3.62 21.45 16.45
C THR A 41 3.78 22.32 15.22
N LYS A 42 4.99 22.36 14.64
CA LYS A 42 5.14 22.73 13.24
C LYS A 42 4.32 21.71 12.47
N THR A 43 3.06 22.05 12.24
CA THR A 43 2.20 21.37 11.28
C THR A 43 2.86 21.64 9.94
N ASN A 44 3.81 20.78 9.56
CA ASN A 44 4.28 20.73 8.20
C ASN A 44 3.05 20.30 7.41
N GLU A 45 2.42 21.24 6.70
CA GLU A 45 1.26 20.92 5.87
C GLU A 45 1.69 19.83 4.89
N GLU A 46 1.12 18.64 5.06
CA GLU A 46 1.47 17.48 4.26
C GLU A 46 1.03 17.74 2.82
N SER A 47 2.00 18.12 1.99
CA SER A 47 1.82 18.45 0.58
C SER A 47 2.20 17.25 -0.28
N ILE A 48 1.38 16.94 -1.29
CA ILE A 48 1.68 15.92 -2.31
C ILE A 48 2.50 16.50 -3.48
N GLU A 49 2.75 17.81 -3.52
CA GLU A 49 3.56 18.41 -4.57
C GLU A 49 5.04 18.06 -4.38
N GLY A 50 5.73 17.61 -5.41
CA GLY A 50 7.17 17.33 -5.33
C GLY A 50 7.67 16.34 -6.37
N LEU A 51 8.98 16.12 -6.34
CA LEU A 51 9.65 15.11 -7.17
C LEU A 51 9.84 13.84 -6.36
N TYR A 52 9.27 12.75 -6.86
CA TYR A 52 9.34 11.41 -6.28
C TYR A 52 10.23 10.53 -7.14
N GLU A 53 11.16 9.79 -6.54
CA GLU A 53 12.08 8.92 -7.27
C GLU A 53 12.24 7.56 -6.61
N THR A 54 12.44 6.53 -7.43
CA THR A 54 12.85 5.21 -6.97
C THR A 54 14.27 5.26 -6.41
N GLN A 55 14.50 4.59 -5.28
CA GLN A 55 15.86 4.38 -4.76
C GLN A 55 16.50 3.12 -5.36
N PRO A 56 17.84 3.11 -5.52
CA PRO A 56 18.57 1.89 -5.87
C PRO A 56 18.33 0.80 -4.82
N GLU A 57 18.16 -0.44 -5.29
CA GLU A 57 18.11 -1.60 -4.40
C GLU A 57 19.50 -2.27 -4.39
N PRO A 58 20.07 -2.59 -3.23
CA PRO A 58 21.44 -3.11 -3.13
C PRO A 58 21.62 -4.49 -3.79
N ASP A 59 20.56 -5.29 -3.84
CA ASP A 59 20.60 -6.69 -4.30
C ASP A 59 19.92 -6.92 -5.66
N ASN A 60 19.50 -5.84 -6.33
CA ASN A 60 18.75 -5.92 -7.57
C ASN A 60 19.54 -5.28 -8.73
N SER A 61 19.86 -6.08 -9.74
CA SER A 61 20.53 -5.62 -10.97
C SER A 61 19.58 -4.88 -11.92
N ASP A 62 18.26 -5.00 -11.72
CA ASP A 62 17.29 -4.28 -12.52
C ASP A 62 17.32 -2.81 -12.14
N GLU A 63 17.84 -1.99 -13.05
CA GLU A 63 17.86 -0.53 -12.94
C GLU A 63 16.43 0.01 -13.10
N CYS A 64 15.58 -0.20 -12.09
CA CYS A 64 14.28 0.45 -11.98
C CYS A 64 14.50 1.90 -11.57
N LYS A 65 14.64 2.77 -12.57
CA LYS A 65 14.79 4.21 -12.41
C LYS A 65 13.54 4.92 -12.94
N ILE A 66 12.68 5.33 -12.01
CA ILE A 66 11.44 6.04 -12.31
C ILE A 66 11.42 7.33 -11.48
N SER A 67 10.95 8.40 -12.11
CA SER A 67 10.63 9.65 -11.41
C SER A 67 9.22 10.11 -11.75
N VAL A 68 8.50 10.61 -10.75
CA VAL A 68 7.20 11.28 -10.92
C VAL A 68 7.29 12.65 -10.26
N GLU A 69 7.11 13.71 -11.04
CA GLU A 69 6.97 15.07 -10.50
C GLU A 69 5.49 15.44 -10.45
N ILE A 70 4.97 15.77 -9.26
CA ILE A 70 3.59 16.21 -9.05
C ILE A 70 3.58 17.72 -8.84
N ILE A 71 2.80 18.41 -9.67
CA ILE A 71 2.73 19.88 -9.71
C ILE A 71 1.29 20.31 -9.48
N LYS A 72 1.06 21.15 -8.46
CA LYS A 72 -0.22 21.82 -8.25
C LYS A 72 -0.42 22.90 -9.31
N THR A 73 -1.62 22.91 -9.87
CA THR A 73 -2.10 23.89 -10.84
C THR A 73 -3.37 24.54 -10.30
N LYS A 74 -3.91 25.54 -11.02
CA LYS A 74 -5.19 26.17 -10.65
C LYS A 74 -6.37 25.19 -10.68
N SER A 75 -6.27 24.11 -11.46
CA SER A 75 -7.35 23.15 -11.71
C SER A 75 -7.15 21.79 -11.02
N GLY A 76 -6.20 21.67 -10.10
CA GLY A 76 -5.84 20.40 -9.44
C GLY A 76 -4.37 20.07 -9.64
N TYR A 77 -4.03 18.79 -9.82
CA TYR A 77 -2.64 18.36 -9.96
C TYR A 77 -2.36 17.83 -11.37
N THR A 78 -1.14 18.05 -11.83
CA THR A 78 -0.59 17.41 -13.02
C THR A 78 0.66 16.63 -12.63
N TYR A 79 1.00 15.61 -13.40
CA TYR A 79 2.24 14.86 -13.19
C TYR A 79 3.13 14.87 -14.43
N LEU A 80 4.43 14.68 -14.22
CA LEU A 80 5.41 14.32 -15.23
C LEU A 80 6.08 13.01 -14.81
N LEU A 81 5.78 11.92 -15.52
CA LEU A 81 6.42 10.62 -15.37
C LEU A 81 7.65 10.57 -16.29
N LYS A 82 8.77 10.07 -15.77
CA LYS A 82 9.94 9.68 -16.57
C LYS A 82 10.39 8.30 -16.15
N THR A 83 10.61 7.46 -17.15
CA THR A 83 11.13 6.11 -17.01
C THR A 83 12.32 5.95 -17.98
N LYS A 84 12.80 4.71 -18.16
CA LYS A 84 13.85 4.41 -19.12
C LYS A 84 13.35 4.51 -20.57
N LEU A 85 12.10 4.16 -20.85
CA LEU A 85 11.55 4.11 -22.22
C LEU A 85 10.67 5.32 -22.55
N ARG A 86 10.03 5.95 -21.56
CA ARG A 86 9.01 6.97 -21.82
C ARG A 86 9.05 8.16 -20.87
N GLN A 87 8.54 9.27 -21.39
CA GLN A 87 8.24 10.47 -20.63
C GLN A 87 6.81 10.91 -20.97
N LEU A 88 5.95 10.96 -19.97
CA LEU A 88 4.53 11.24 -20.12
C LEU A 88 4.09 12.33 -19.15
N LYS A 89 3.12 13.14 -19.58
CA LYS A 89 2.48 14.16 -18.76
C LYS A 89 0.99 13.92 -18.74
N GLY A 90 0.37 14.07 -17.57
CA GLY A 90 -1.07 13.90 -17.42
C GLY A 90 -1.63 14.60 -16.20
N ILE A 91 -2.86 14.23 -15.87
CA ILE A 91 -3.59 14.71 -14.69
C ILE A 91 -3.31 13.74 -13.54
N ALA A 92 -3.12 14.30 -12.35
CA ALA A 92 -3.00 13.55 -11.11
C ALA A 92 -4.27 13.74 -10.28
N SER A 93 -5.04 12.68 -10.09
CA SER A 93 -6.29 12.69 -9.32
C SER A 93 -6.01 12.21 -7.90
N PHE A 94 -6.16 13.08 -6.90
CA PHE A 94 -5.94 12.74 -5.50
C PHE A 94 -7.26 12.43 -4.79
N SER A 95 -7.26 11.39 -3.96
CA SER A 95 -8.41 11.04 -3.13
C SER A 95 -7.99 10.58 -1.74
N THR A 96 -8.88 10.79 -0.77
CA THR A 96 -8.73 10.29 0.60
C THR A 96 -9.94 9.43 0.92
N SER A 97 -9.71 8.20 1.38
CA SER A 97 -10.76 7.28 1.81
C SER A 97 -11.39 7.73 3.13
N GLN A 98 -12.49 7.09 3.52
CA GLN A 98 -13.09 7.31 4.84
C GLN A 98 -12.17 6.87 6.00
N SER A 99 -11.25 5.94 5.77
CA SER A 99 -10.23 5.52 6.75
C SER A 99 -9.04 6.48 6.84
N GLY A 100 -8.99 7.51 5.98
CA GLY A 100 -7.86 8.44 5.89
C GLY A 100 -6.72 7.97 5.00
N GLU A 101 -6.86 6.82 4.34
CA GLU A 101 -5.89 6.35 3.34
C GLU A 101 -5.92 7.26 2.13
N LYS A 102 -4.74 7.70 1.68
CA LYS A 102 -4.60 8.62 0.57
C LYS A 102 -4.12 7.88 -0.66
N SER A 103 -4.71 8.19 -1.80
CA SER A 103 -4.30 7.61 -3.07
C SER A 103 -4.22 8.68 -4.14
N ILE A 104 -3.37 8.42 -5.14
CA ILE A 104 -3.27 9.21 -6.35
C ILE A 104 -3.46 8.29 -7.56
N VAL A 105 -4.16 8.78 -8.57
CA VAL A 105 -4.23 8.15 -9.88
C VAL A 105 -3.49 9.04 -10.88
N LEU A 106 -2.48 8.48 -11.54
CA LEU A 106 -1.77 9.09 -12.66
C LEU A 106 -2.53 8.74 -13.94
N GLU A 107 -3.42 9.64 -14.37
CA GLU A 107 -4.33 9.40 -15.49
C GLU A 107 -3.60 9.31 -16.83
N GLY A 108 -4.13 8.51 -17.77
CA GLY A 108 -3.64 8.48 -19.15
C GLY A 108 -2.39 7.61 -19.39
N ILE A 109 -2.01 6.75 -18.45
CA ILE A 109 -0.91 5.80 -18.62
C ILE A 109 -1.50 4.41 -18.89
N GLU A 110 -1.33 3.90 -20.11
CA GLU A 110 -1.65 2.51 -20.45
C GLU A 110 -0.70 1.57 -19.72
N TRP A 111 -1.25 0.48 -19.18
CA TRP A 111 -0.47 -0.61 -18.63
C TRP A 111 0.25 -1.34 -19.75
N ASP A 112 1.43 -1.90 -19.46
CA ASP A 112 2.22 -2.56 -20.49
C ASP A 112 1.66 -3.95 -20.83
N GLU A 113 1.07 -4.64 -19.84
CA GLU A 113 0.47 -5.98 -20.00
C GLU A 113 -0.80 -6.11 -19.15
N TYR A 114 -1.84 -6.75 -19.69
CA TYR A 114 -3.07 -7.07 -18.97
C TYR A 114 -3.74 -8.32 -19.56
N GLU A 115 -3.77 -9.40 -18.79
CA GLU A 115 -4.44 -10.66 -19.15
C GLU A 115 -5.75 -10.85 -18.37
N GLY A 116 -6.02 -9.98 -17.38
CA GLY A 116 -7.27 -10.00 -16.62
C GLY A 116 -7.42 -11.22 -15.71
N ASP A 117 -8.66 -11.56 -15.37
CA ASP A 117 -8.99 -12.71 -14.52
C ASP A 117 -8.83 -14.03 -15.30
N ILE A 118 -7.70 -14.70 -15.09
CA ILE A 118 -7.35 -15.97 -15.73
C ILE A 118 -7.73 -17.19 -14.86
N SER A 119 -8.49 -17.00 -13.78
CA SER A 119 -8.84 -18.08 -12.84
C SER A 119 -9.70 -19.20 -13.44
N ARG A 120 -10.25 -18.97 -14.64
CA ARG A 120 -11.12 -19.89 -15.37
C ARG A 120 -10.53 -20.35 -16.69
N GLU A 121 -9.27 -20.01 -16.98
CA GLU A 121 -8.58 -20.59 -18.13
C GLU A 121 -8.37 -22.08 -17.83
N GLU A 122 -9.12 -22.92 -18.53
CA GLU A 122 -9.01 -24.37 -18.37
C GLU A 122 -7.65 -24.81 -18.91
N ASP A 123 -6.90 -25.60 -18.13
CA ASP A 123 -5.64 -26.27 -18.51
C ASP A 123 -5.88 -27.26 -19.67
N ASN A 124 -6.26 -26.78 -20.85
CA ASN A 124 -6.57 -27.62 -21.99
C ASN A 124 -5.32 -27.78 -22.86
N ASP A 125 -4.50 -28.79 -22.53
CA ASP A 125 -3.35 -29.22 -23.32
C ASP A 125 -3.75 -30.03 -24.58
N SER A 126 -5.04 -30.13 -24.94
CA SER A 126 -5.49 -30.78 -26.18
C SER A 126 -6.99 -30.56 -26.47
N ILE A 127 -7.26 -29.75 -27.51
CA ILE A 127 -8.38 -29.82 -28.49
C ILE A 127 -9.06 -28.46 -28.68
N THR A 128 -8.96 -28.01 -29.93
CA THR A 128 -9.66 -26.90 -30.59
C THR A 128 -11.19 -26.99 -30.48
N GLU A 129 -11.81 -25.94 -29.95
CA GLU A 129 -13.20 -25.55 -30.26
C GLU A 129 -13.19 -24.07 -30.70
N PRO A 130 -13.75 -23.73 -31.87
CA PRO A 130 -13.70 -22.39 -32.42
C PRO A 130 -14.90 -21.53 -31.95
N GLU A 131 -14.57 -20.30 -31.56
CA GLU A 131 -15.45 -19.12 -31.52
C GLU A 131 -16.51 -19.02 -30.42
N THR A 132 -16.12 -18.37 -29.32
CA THR A 132 -16.88 -17.21 -28.85
C THR A 132 -15.89 -16.15 -28.37
N ASP A 133 -15.66 -15.15 -29.23
CA ASP A 133 -15.05 -13.86 -28.92
C ASP A 133 -13.75 -13.90 -28.11
N SER A 134 -12.62 -13.96 -28.82
CA SER A 134 -11.38 -13.33 -28.36
C SER A 134 -11.62 -11.83 -28.22
N LYS A 135 -12.38 -11.43 -27.20
CA LYS A 135 -12.59 -10.05 -26.84
C LYS A 135 -11.24 -9.57 -26.35
N GLN A 136 -10.47 -8.97 -27.26
CA GLN A 136 -9.19 -8.35 -26.95
C GLN A 136 -9.42 -7.48 -25.71
N LEU A 137 -8.85 -7.90 -24.58
CA LEU A 137 -9.05 -7.21 -23.32
C LEU A 137 -8.54 -5.78 -23.50
N GLU A 138 -9.39 -4.81 -23.16
CA GLU A 138 -9.00 -3.42 -23.19
C GLU A 138 -7.95 -3.18 -22.11
N ILE A 139 -6.77 -2.68 -22.53
CA ILE A 139 -5.69 -2.37 -21.60
C ILE A 139 -6.15 -1.24 -20.68
N PRO A 140 -6.09 -1.41 -19.35
CA PRO A 140 -6.46 -0.36 -18.42
C PRO A 140 -5.59 0.89 -18.59
N VAL A 141 -6.22 2.05 -18.42
CA VAL A 141 -5.57 3.36 -18.49
C VAL A 141 -5.60 4.01 -17.11
N GLY A 142 -4.44 4.44 -16.65
CA GLY A 142 -4.23 5.09 -15.36
C GLY A 142 -3.48 4.19 -14.38
N ILE A 143 -2.52 4.76 -13.66
CA ILE A 143 -1.74 4.04 -12.64
C ILE A 143 -2.07 4.62 -11.26
N GLY A 144 -2.72 3.83 -10.42
CA GLY A 144 -2.96 4.14 -9.02
C GLY A 144 -1.73 3.90 -8.14
N ALA A 145 -1.51 4.80 -7.19
CA ALA A 145 -0.51 4.67 -6.13
C ALA A 145 -1.10 5.02 -4.75
N ASN A 146 -0.68 4.30 -3.72
CA ASN A 146 -0.93 4.69 -2.33
C ASN A 146 0.05 5.80 -1.94
N TYR A 147 -0.42 6.84 -1.25
CA TYR A 147 0.39 7.92 -0.73
C TYR A 147 0.45 7.88 0.79
N ALA A 148 1.65 7.67 1.34
CA ALA A 148 1.88 7.70 2.78
C ALA A 148 3.28 8.26 3.06
N THR A 149 3.37 9.26 3.95
CA THR A 149 4.64 9.80 4.46
C THR A 149 5.65 10.07 3.34
N ASP A 150 5.28 10.95 2.40
CA ASP A 150 6.13 11.33 1.27
C ASP A 150 6.53 10.17 0.33
N THR A 151 5.82 9.06 0.38
CA THR A 151 6.08 7.88 -0.44
C THR A 151 4.87 7.55 -1.30
N LEU A 152 5.10 7.35 -2.60
CA LEU A 152 4.14 6.77 -3.53
C LEU A 152 4.46 5.29 -3.73
N THR A 153 3.48 4.42 -3.48
CA THR A 153 3.63 2.98 -3.70
C THR A 153 2.69 2.51 -4.79
N ILE A 154 3.26 2.06 -5.90
CA ILE A 154 2.53 1.46 -7.03
C ILE A 154 2.69 -0.05 -6.95
N GLN A 155 1.59 -0.80 -6.94
CA GLN A 155 1.62 -2.22 -7.24
C GLN A 155 1.76 -2.40 -8.75
N ASN A 156 2.92 -2.89 -9.20
CA ASN A 156 3.27 -3.00 -10.62
C ASN A 156 2.79 -4.31 -11.23
N TYR A 157 2.91 -5.42 -10.49
CA TYR A 157 2.54 -6.75 -10.93
C TYR A 157 1.27 -7.27 -10.25
N GLY A 158 0.52 -8.01 -11.04
CA GLY A 158 -0.61 -8.82 -10.60
C GLY A 158 -0.23 -10.06 -9.79
N ASN A 159 -1.14 -11.02 -9.72
CA ASN A 159 -0.93 -12.33 -9.13
C ASN A 159 -1.33 -13.42 -10.13
N ALA A 160 -1.16 -14.70 -9.77
CA ALA A 160 -1.43 -15.82 -10.67
C ALA A 160 -2.90 -15.95 -11.16
N MET A 161 -3.84 -15.25 -10.52
CA MET A 161 -5.25 -15.25 -10.91
C MET A 161 -5.67 -13.95 -11.61
N ASN A 162 -4.83 -12.92 -11.55
CA ASN A 162 -5.04 -11.63 -12.22
C ASN A 162 -3.68 -11.10 -12.68
N SER A 163 -3.30 -11.45 -13.90
CA SER A 163 -1.97 -11.19 -14.46
C SER A 163 -1.95 -9.84 -15.18
N TYR A 164 -1.02 -8.98 -14.75
CA TYR A 164 -0.81 -7.66 -15.32
C TYR A 164 0.58 -7.11 -14.98
N THR A 165 1.04 -6.20 -15.82
CA THR A 165 2.26 -5.41 -15.62
C THR A 165 1.97 -3.96 -15.98
N LYS A 166 2.07 -3.03 -15.03
CA LYS A 166 1.80 -1.60 -15.30
C LYS A 166 2.97 -0.90 -15.99
N ILE A 167 4.19 -1.18 -15.55
CA ILE A 167 5.44 -0.57 -16.00
C ILE A 167 6.49 -1.70 -16.12
N SER A 168 6.56 -2.33 -17.28
CA SER A 168 7.43 -3.47 -17.63
C SER A 168 8.92 -3.15 -17.56
N GLU A 169 9.25 -1.89 -17.79
CA GLU A 169 10.60 -1.31 -17.65
C GLU A 169 11.08 -1.20 -16.19
N CYS A 170 10.27 -1.65 -15.22
CA CYS A 170 10.68 -1.81 -13.83
C CYS A 170 10.27 -3.19 -13.30
N GLY A 171 11.25 -4.07 -13.09
CA GLY A 171 11.06 -5.44 -12.58
C GLY A 171 10.53 -5.57 -11.15
N ARG A 172 10.17 -4.48 -10.47
CA ARG A 172 9.74 -4.50 -9.06
C ARG A 172 8.24 -4.73 -8.94
N LYS A 173 7.82 -5.66 -8.07
CA LYS A 173 6.40 -5.86 -7.70
C LYS A 173 5.75 -4.64 -7.09
N TYR A 174 6.48 -3.95 -6.22
CA TYR A 174 6.05 -2.69 -5.66
C TYR A 174 7.09 -1.64 -6.01
N ILE A 175 6.66 -0.59 -6.72
CA ILE A 175 7.49 0.55 -7.05
C ILE A 175 7.25 1.59 -5.98
N GLN A 176 8.26 1.81 -5.13
CA GLN A 176 8.26 2.87 -4.15
C GLN A 176 9.01 4.08 -4.71
N LEU A 177 8.32 5.22 -4.80
CA LEU A 177 8.91 6.50 -5.16
C LEU A 177 8.89 7.39 -3.92
N ILE A 178 10.06 7.82 -3.48
CA ILE A 178 10.22 8.64 -2.28
C ILE A 178 10.43 10.08 -2.71
N LYS A 179 9.71 11.01 -2.07
CA LYS A 179 9.85 12.44 -2.29
C LYS A 179 11.26 12.90 -1.92
N LYS A 180 11.84 13.76 -2.75
CA LYS A 180 13.13 14.42 -2.49
C LYS A 180 12.98 15.69 -1.65
#